data_AF-A0A3C2DAE7-F1
#
_entry.id   AF-A0A3C2DAE7-F1
#
_cell.length_a   1.000
_cell.length_b   1.000
_cell.length_c   1.000
_cell.angle_alpha   90.00
_cell.angle_beta   90.00
_cell.angle_gamma   90.00
#
_symmetry.space_group_name_H-M   'P 1'
#
loop_
_entity.id
_entity.type
_entity.pdbx_description
1 polymer ?
#
loop_
_entity_poly.entity_id
_entity_poly.type
_entity_poly.pdbx_seq_one_letter_code
_entity_poly.pdbx_strand_id
1 'polypeptide(L)' 'MFDDLFDSGYGEQTVEGIDYTISPQGYRIMTELYLVKRGYCCSNGCLNCPYSPKAVKGNRKLRPELQNKY' A
#
# COMPACT_ATOMS: atom_id res chain seq x y z
N MET A 1 -32.02 -5.56 20.57
CA MET A 1 -31.44 -6.49 19.59
C MET A 1 -30.85 -5.65 18.45
N PHE A 2 -29.75 -4.97 18.73
CA PHE A 2 -28.97 -4.17 17.77
C PHE A 2 -27.45 -4.41 17.96
N ASP A 3 -27.07 -5.50 18.64
CA ASP A 3 -25.67 -5.80 18.99
C ASP A 3 -24.91 -6.58 17.91
N ASP A 4 -25.59 -7.12 16.88
CA ASP A 4 -24.96 -7.87 15.78
C ASP A 4 -24.77 -7.05 14.49
N LEU A 5 -25.13 -5.75 14.49
CA LEU A 5 -24.95 -4.86 13.33
C LEU A 5 -23.61 -4.11 13.32
N PHE A 6 -22.79 -4.33 14.35
CA PHE A 6 -21.41 -3.84 14.43
C PHE A 6 -20.39 -4.96 14.33
N ASP A 7 -20.74 -6.08 13.69
CA ASP A 7 -19.76 -7.12 13.35
C ASP A 7 -18.85 -6.62 12.22
N SER A 8 -17.84 -5.83 12.61
CA SER A 8 -16.44 -5.90 12.19
C SER A 8 -16.10 -5.94 10.68
N GLY A 9 -17.00 -5.49 9.80
CA GLY A 9 -16.90 -5.65 8.35
C GLY A 9 -16.09 -4.61 7.56
N TYR A 10 -14.95 -4.12 8.03
CA TYR A 10 -13.99 -3.39 7.17
C TYR A 10 -12.62 -4.04 7.22
N GLY A 11 -12.56 -5.20 6.56
CA GLY A 11 -11.35 -5.96 6.32
C GLY A 11 -10.38 -5.20 5.42
N GLU A 12 -9.26 -4.79 5.98
CA GLU A 12 -8.01 -4.79 5.25
C GLU A 12 -7.19 -5.96 5.79
N GLN A 13 -7.17 -7.09 5.07
CA GLN A 13 -6.23 -8.19 5.29
C GLN A 13 -4.83 -7.74 4.89
N THR A 14 -4.33 -6.71 5.54
CA THR A 14 -2.94 -6.27 5.39
C THR A 14 -2.11 -7.15 6.31
N VAL A 15 -1.22 -7.93 5.70
CA VAL A 15 -0.37 -8.87 6.44
C VAL A 15 0.94 -8.18 6.79
N GLU A 16 1.26 -8.14 8.08
CA GLU A 16 2.55 -7.64 8.55
C GLU A 16 3.70 -8.47 7.94
N GLY A 17 4.71 -7.79 7.40
CA GLY A 17 5.82 -8.39 6.66
C GLY A 17 5.58 -8.53 5.15
N ILE A 18 4.33 -8.47 4.69
CA ILE A 18 3.98 -8.52 3.25
C ILE A 18 3.53 -7.14 2.76
N ASP A 19 2.48 -6.59 3.38
CA ASP A 19 1.86 -5.32 2.97
C ASP A 19 2.47 -4.11 3.69
N TYR A 20 2.87 -4.28 4.95
CA TYR A 20 3.58 -3.25 5.71
C TYR A 20 4.56 -3.88 6.71
N THR A 21 5.56 -3.12 7.10
CA THR A 21 6.45 -3.43 8.23
C THR A 21 6.32 -2.36 9.30
N ILE A 22 6.64 -2.70 10.55
CA ILE A 22 6.65 -1.74 11.65
C ILE A 22 8.09 -1.29 11.90
N SER A 23 8.32 0.02 11.89
CA SER A 23 9.61 0.60 12.24
C SER A 23 9.86 0.46 13.74
N PRO A 24 11.12 0.53 14.21
CA PRO A 24 11.42 0.49 15.65
C PRO A 24 10.74 1.60 16.47
N GLN A 25 10.32 2.68 15.81
CA GLN A 25 9.59 3.79 16.43
C GLN A 25 8.06 3.61 16.40
N GLY A 26 7.55 2.48 15.91
CA GLY A 26 6.12 2.16 15.84
C GLY A 26 5.40 2.66 14.59
N TYR A 27 6.11 3.14 13.57
CA TYR A 27 5.48 3.60 12.32
C TYR A 27 5.24 2.45 11.35
N ARG A 28 4.06 2.40 10.71
CA ARG A 28 3.79 1.47 9.60
C ARG A 28 4.44 1.97 8.32
N ILE A 29 5.39 1.19 7.81
CA ILE A 29 6.07 1.42 6.53
C ILE A 29 5.42 0.50 5.50
N MET A 30 4.65 1.09 4.58
CA MET A 30 4.03 0.32 3.50
C MET A 30 5.08 -0.22 2.55
N THR A 31 4.93 -1.49 2.18
CA THR A 31 5.82 -2.13 1.21
C THR A 31 5.45 -1.71 -0.21
N GLU A 32 6.38 -1.95 -1.13
CA GLU A 32 6.14 -1.80 -2.56
C GLU A 32 4.92 -2.59 -3.03
N LEU A 33 4.76 -3.83 -2.55
CA LEU A 33 3.68 -4.73 -2.94
C LEU A 33 2.30 -4.18 -2.53
N TYR A 34 2.17 -3.61 -1.33
CA TYR A 34 0.93 -2.93 -0.95
C TYR A 34 0.65 -1.70 -1.85
N LEU A 35 1.68 -0.91 -2.15
CA LEU A 35 1.53 0.26 -3.03
C LEU A 35 1.18 -0.13 -4.47
N VAL A 36 1.63 -1.30 -4.95
CA VAL A 36 1.23 -1.88 -6.24
C VAL A 36 -0.22 -2.37 -6.19
N LYS A 37 -0.60 -3.14 -5.17
CA LYS A 37 -2.00 -3.59 -4.95
C LYS A 37 -2.98 -2.43 -4.91
N ARG A 38 -2.59 -1.31 -4.27
CA ARG A 38 -3.36 -0.06 -4.25
C ARG A 38 -3.65 0.49 -5.65
N GLY A 39 -2.76 0.25 -6.61
CA GLY A 39 -2.99 0.56 -8.03
C GLY A 39 -2.91 2.03 -8.43
N TYR A 40 -2.48 2.94 -7.55
CA TYR A 40 -2.21 4.34 -7.91
C TYR A 40 -1.17 5.03 -7.03
N CYS A 41 -0.49 6.03 -7.61
CA CYS A 41 0.41 6.93 -6.91
C CYS A 41 -0.35 8.06 -6.20
N CYS A 42 -0.07 8.24 -4.91
CA CYS A 42 -0.70 9.25 -4.05
C CYS A 42 0.01 10.61 -4.02
N SER A 43 1.11 10.80 -4.76
CA SER A 43 1.95 12.01 -4.74
C SER A 43 2.72 12.32 -3.46
N ASN A 44 2.71 11.46 -2.44
CA ASN A 44 3.40 11.72 -1.17
C ASN A 44 4.94 11.54 -1.21
N GLY A 45 5.54 11.31 -2.39
CA GLY A 45 7.00 11.20 -2.51
C GLY A 45 7.64 10.03 -1.76
N CYS A 46 6.95 8.88 -1.69
CA CYS A 46 7.43 7.71 -0.95
C CYS A 46 8.80 7.22 -1.44
N LEU A 47 9.66 6.78 -0.50
CA LEU A 47 10.98 6.21 -0.81
C LEU A 47 10.85 4.96 -1.70
N ASN A 48 9.98 4.03 -1.31
CA ASN A 48 9.69 2.77 -2.01
C ASN A 48 8.57 2.89 -3.04
N CYS A 49 8.42 4.06 -3.70
CA CYS A 49 7.35 4.25 -4.66
C CYS A 49 7.52 3.28 -5.86
N PRO A 50 6.52 2.44 -6.17
CA PRO A 50 6.60 1.52 -7.31
C PRO A 50 6.35 2.23 -8.65
N TYR A 51 5.87 3.46 -8.62
CA TYR A 51 5.45 4.20 -9.80
C TYR A 51 6.55 5.08 -10.39
N SER A 52 6.58 5.19 -11.72
CA SER A 52 7.45 6.10 -12.47
C SER A 52 6.64 6.85 -13.51
N PRO A 53 6.70 8.20 -13.57
CA PRO A 53 7.46 9.11 -12.70
C PRO A 53 6.94 9.15 -11.25
N LYS A 54 7.84 9.45 -10.29
CA LYS A 54 7.51 9.55 -8.85
C LYS A 54 6.66 10.78 -8.57
N ALA A 55 5.86 10.71 -7.51
CA ALA A 55 5.05 11.80 -6.96
C ALA A 55 3.98 12.41 -7.91
N VAL A 56 3.55 11.67 -8.95
CA VAL A 56 2.49 12.11 -9.86
C VAL A 56 1.14 11.52 -9.46
N LYS A 57 0.16 12.37 -9.15
CA LYS A 57 -1.12 11.95 -8.55
C LYS A 57 -1.90 11.14 -9.55
N GLY A 58 -2.36 9.95 -9.14
CA GLY A 58 -3.12 9.06 -10.02
C GLY A 58 -2.27 8.32 -11.06
N ASN A 59 -0.93 8.43 -11.02
CA ASN A 59 -0.08 7.61 -11.88
C ASN A 59 -0.24 6.13 -11.55
N ARG A 60 -0.44 5.30 -12.58
CA ARG A 60 -0.53 3.83 -12.48
C ARG A 60 0.64 3.12 -13.14
N LYS A 61 1.55 3.87 -13.76
CA LYS A 61 2.71 3.33 -14.48
C LYS A 61 3.75 2.87 -13.47
N LEU A 62 3.93 1.56 -13.38
CA LEU A 62 4.98 0.95 -12.57
C LEU A 62 6.36 1.21 -13.19
N ARG A 63 7.40 1.18 -12.36
CA ARG A 63 8.80 1.17 -12.81
C ARG A 63 9.06 -0.12 -13.62
N PRO A 64 9.92 -0.08 -14.64
CA PRO A 64 10.11 -1.20 -15.56
C PRO A 64 10.54 -2.50 -14.85
N GLU A 65 11.34 -2.40 -13.80
CA GLU A 65 11.74 -3.55 -12.97
C GLU A 65 10.60 -4.20 -12.19
N LEU A 66 9.50 -3.49 -11.97
CA LEU A 66 8.33 -4.00 -11.25
C LEU A 66 7.26 -4.56 -12.18
N GLN A 67 7.20 -4.08 -13.42
CA GLN A 67 6.24 -4.56 -14.42
C GLN A 67 6.42 -6.05 -14.76
N ASN A 68 7.64 -6.57 -14.60
CA ASN A 68 7.95 -7.99 -14.86
C ASN A 68 8.00 -8.83 -13.57
N LYS A 69 7.81 -8.20 -12.40
CA LYS A 69 7.94 -8.83 -11.08
C LYS A 69 6.58 -9.21 -10.49
N TYR A 70 5.55 -8.45 -10.81
CA TYR A 70 4.16 -8.63 -10.39
C TYR A 70 3.28 -8.78 -11.63
#